data_AF-A0A5P6P015-F1
#
_entry.id   AF-A0A5P6P015-F1
#
_cell.length_a   1.000
_cell.length_b   1.000
_cell.length_c   1.000
_cell.angle_alpha   90.00
_cell.angle_beta   90.00
_cell.angle_gamma   90.00
#
_symmetry.space_group_name_H-M   'P 1'
#
loop_
_entity.id
_entity.type
_entity.pdbx_description
1 polymer ?
#
loop_
_entity_poly.entity_id
_entity_poly.type
_entity_poly.pdbx_seq_one_letter_code
_entity_poly.pdbx_strand_id
1 'polypeptide(L)'
;MFSAFSSIDYHSIRASTPAETAVKRLNGIGEVLSGLDITAIHTQDDMARALWTLDTADKCVRLILTEFRSERTTEVVREANSLIDLIEAARDEVSGYRDGSRVLS
;
A
#
# COMPACT_ATOMS: atom_id res chain seq x y z
N MET A 1 0.60 -31.88 -4.82
CA MET A 1 0.07 -31.54 -6.15
C MET A 1 -0.93 -30.41 -5.94
N PHE A 2 -0.54 -29.16 -6.20
CA PHE A 2 -1.38 -27.98 -6.01
C PHE A 2 -1.96 -27.56 -7.36
N SER A 3 -3.20 -27.94 -7.62
CA SER A 3 -3.94 -27.61 -8.83
C SER A 3 -5.01 -26.57 -8.47
N ALA A 4 -4.62 -25.30 -8.42
CA ALA A 4 -5.55 -24.17 -8.18
C ALA A 4 -5.42 -23.04 -9.23
N PHE A 5 -4.65 -23.24 -10.30
CA PHE A 5 -4.48 -22.25 -11.39
C PHE A 5 -4.86 -22.80 -12.77
N SER A 6 -5.81 -23.73 -12.86
CA SER A 6 -6.23 -24.33 -14.14
C SER A 6 -7.33 -23.56 -14.89
N SER A 7 -7.61 -22.31 -14.51
CA SER A 7 -8.51 -21.44 -15.27
C SER A 7 -8.00 -20.01 -15.24
N ILE A 8 -6.85 -19.79 -15.89
CA ILE A 8 -6.53 -18.47 -16.41
C ILE A 8 -6.80 -18.56 -17.91
N ASP A 9 -7.87 -17.89 -18.33
CA ASP A 9 -8.24 -17.69 -19.73
C ASP A 9 -7.01 -17.28 -20.55
N TYR A 10 -6.53 -18.24 -21.35
CA TYR A 10 -5.37 -18.12 -22.22
C TYR A 10 -5.58 -17.07 -23.33
N HIS A 11 -6.82 -16.60 -23.52
CA HIS A 11 -7.20 -15.59 -24.51
C HIS A 11 -7.08 -14.13 -24.03
N SER A 12 -6.70 -13.86 -22.77
CA SER A 12 -6.53 -12.48 -22.26
C SER A 12 -5.07 -12.01 -22.08
N ILE A 13 -4.08 -12.85 -22.44
CA ILE A 13 -2.65 -12.57 -22.22
C ILE A 13 -2.12 -11.59 -23.29
N ARG A 14 -2.56 -10.33 -23.25
CA ARG A 14 -1.64 -9.24 -23.57
C ARG A 14 -0.64 -9.26 -22.43
N ALA A 15 0.61 -9.63 -22.70
CA ALA A 15 1.68 -9.53 -21.72
C ALA A 15 1.70 -8.08 -21.22
N SER A 16 1.24 -7.85 -19.99
CA SER A 16 1.29 -6.52 -19.39
C SER A 16 2.75 -6.13 -19.33
N THR A 17 3.08 -4.90 -19.72
CA THR A 17 4.45 -4.43 -19.56
C THR A 17 4.84 -4.50 -18.07
N PRO A 18 6.13 -4.61 -17.73
CA PRO A 18 6.56 -4.55 -16.34
C PRO A 18 5.98 -3.34 -15.60
N ALA A 19 5.92 -2.19 -16.27
CA ALA A 19 5.31 -0.96 -15.74
C ALA A 19 3.79 -1.11 -15.49
N GLU A 20 3.01 -1.64 -16.44
CA GLU A 20 1.58 -1.89 -16.26
C GLU A 20 1.31 -2.87 -15.10
N THR A 21 2.19 -3.86 -14.92
CA THR A 21 2.10 -4.82 -13.79
C THR A 21 2.42 -4.14 -12.46
N ALA A 22 3.41 -3.25 -12.42
CA ALA A 22 3.75 -2.48 -11.24
C ALA A 22 2.61 -1.53 -10.82
N VAL A 23 1.99 -0.82 -11.77
CA VAL A 23 0.82 0.03 -11.49
C VAL A 23 -0.32 -0.80 -10.90
N LYS A 24 -0.62 -1.99 -11.44
CA LYS A 24 -1.63 -2.89 -10.86
C LYS A 24 -1.32 -3.28 -9.41
N ARG A 25 -0.05 -3.55 -9.08
CA ARG A 25 0.36 -3.86 -7.70
C ARG A 25 0.17 -2.65 -6.79
N LEU A 26 0.57 -1.45 -7.23
CA LEU A 26 0.39 -0.20 -6.48
C LEU A 26 -1.09 0.07 -6.21
N ASN A 27 -1.96 -0.11 -7.22
CA ASN A 27 -3.41 0.02 -7.06
C ASN A 27 -3.96 -0.96 -6.04
N GLY A 28 -3.54 -2.23 -6.09
CA GLY A 28 -3.96 -3.23 -5.11
C GLY A 28 -3.52 -2.90 -3.67
N ILE A 29 -2.34 -2.31 -3.48
CA ILE A 29 -1.92 -1.81 -2.17
C ILE A 29 -2.83 -0.66 -1.72
N GLY A 30 -3.13 0.28 -2.63
CA GLY A 30 -4.06 1.38 -2.37
C GLY A 30 -5.46 0.90 -1.97
N GLU A 31 -6.01 -0.11 -2.65
CA GLU A 31 -7.30 -0.71 -2.31
C GLU A 31 -7.29 -1.30 -0.89
N VAL A 32 -6.25 -2.06 -0.53
CA VAL A 32 -6.12 -2.61 0.83
C VAL A 32 -6.06 -1.50 1.87
N LEU A 33 -5.30 -0.44 1.61
CA LEU A 33 -5.19 0.70 2.52
C LEU A 33 -6.48 1.51 2.61
N SER A 34 -7.29 1.58 1.55
CA SER A 34 -8.59 2.26 1.59
C SER A 34 -9.59 1.61 2.55
N GLY A 35 -9.37 0.35 2.91
CA GLY A 35 -10.13 -0.35 3.95
C GLY A 35 -9.64 -0.08 5.38
N LEU A 36 -8.57 0.69 5.58
CA LEU A 36 -8.09 1.08 6.90
C LEU A 36 -9.02 2.15 7.48
N ASP A 37 -9.95 1.74 8.34
CA ASP A 37 -10.82 2.65 9.06
C ASP A 37 -10.10 3.20 10.31
N ILE A 38 -9.58 4.43 10.20
CA ILE A 38 -8.90 5.12 11.30
C ILE A 38 -9.89 5.40 12.45
N THR A 39 -11.18 5.56 12.17
CA THR A 39 -12.19 5.84 13.20
C THR A 39 -12.48 4.63 14.09
N ALA A 40 -12.17 3.42 13.62
CA ALA A 40 -12.29 2.18 14.37
C ALA A 40 -11.09 1.90 15.31
N ILE A 41 -10.09 2.79 15.34
CA ILE A 41 -8.92 2.67 16.22
C ILE A 41 -9.30 3.17 17.62
N HIS A 42 -9.49 2.23 18.56
CA HIS A 42 -9.90 2.56 19.93
C HIS A 42 -8.90 2.11 20.99
N THR A 43 -8.01 1.18 20.67
CA THR A 43 -7.02 0.64 21.58
C THR A 43 -5.59 0.85 21.08
N GLN A 44 -4.63 0.73 21.99
CA GLN A 44 -3.21 0.75 21.63
C GLN A 44 -2.85 -0.40 20.67
N ASP A 45 -3.51 -1.54 20.78
CA ASP A 45 -3.29 -2.69 19.90
C ASP A 45 -3.86 -2.43 18.49
N ASP A 46 -5.01 -1.76 18.38
CA ASP A 46 -5.57 -1.34 17.09
C ASP A 46 -4.63 -0.36 16.39
N MET A 47 -4.11 0.61 17.15
CA MET A 47 -3.15 1.59 16.65
C MET A 47 -1.85 0.92 16.21
N ALA A 48 -1.30 0.01 17.02
CA ALA A 48 -0.09 -0.73 16.69
C ALA A 48 -0.27 -1.56 15.41
N ARG A 49 -1.42 -2.21 15.24
CA ARG A 49 -1.77 -2.94 14.01
C ARG A 49 -1.90 -2.02 12.81
N ALA A 50 -2.57 -0.88 12.94
CA ALA A 50 -2.70 0.11 11.88
C ALA A 50 -1.33 0.64 11.42
N LEU A 51 -0.47 1.03 12.36
CA LEU A 51 0.89 1.50 12.07
C LEU A 51 1.75 0.41 11.41
N TRP A 52 1.63 -0.83 11.88
CA TRP A 52 2.34 -1.96 11.26
C TRP A 52 1.89 -2.24 9.83
N THR A 53 0.59 -2.15 9.56
CA THR A 53 0.03 -2.24 8.20
C THR A 53 0.58 -1.14 7.30
N LEU A 54 0.55 0.11 7.76
CA LEU A 54 1.07 1.27 7.03
C LEU A 54 2.57 1.14 6.73
N ASP A 55 3.38 0.69 7.70
CA ASP A 55 4.82 0.45 7.51
C ASP A 55 5.10 -0.69 6.52
N THR A 56 4.30 -1.75 6.57
CA THR A 56 4.41 -2.86 5.61
C THR A 56 4.06 -2.39 4.20
N ALA A 57 3.02 -1.58 4.05
CA ALA A 57 2.63 -1.02 2.75
C ALA A 57 3.71 -0.08 2.19
N ASP A 58 4.29 0.83 2.99
CA ASP A 58 5.38 1.72 2.56
C ASP A 58 6.57 0.90 2.03
N LYS A 59 6.96 -0.16 2.74
CA LYS A 59 8.02 -1.08 2.29
C LYS A 59 7.69 -1.75 0.96
N CYS A 60 6.46 -2.22 0.78
CA CYS A 60 6.02 -2.83 -0.49
C CYS A 60 6.08 -1.83 -1.65
N VAL A 61 5.61 -0.59 -1.44
CA VAL A 61 5.64 0.47 -2.46
C VAL A 61 7.07 0.84 -2.81
N ARG A 62 7.95 1.03 -1.82
CA ARG A 62 9.36 1.34 -2.04
C ARG A 62 10.10 0.22 -2.77
N LEU A 63 9.77 -1.04 -2.46
CA LEU A 63 10.35 -2.20 -3.17
C LEU A 63 9.98 -2.15 -4.66
N ILE A 64 8.70 -1.93 -4.98
CA ILE A 64 8.25 -1.75 -6.37
C ILE A 64 9.02 -0.58 -7.00
N LEU A 65 9.07 0.58 -6.35
CA LEU A 65 9.78 1.75 -6.88
C LEU A 65 11.27 1.47 -7.16
N THR A 66 11.95 0.69 -6.31
CA THR A 66 13.35 0.34 -6.53
C THR A 66 13.59 -0.53 -7.77
N GLU A 67 12.63 -1.38 -8.14
CA GLU A 67 12.70 -2.21 -9.36
C GLU A 67 12.70 -1.36 -10.64
N PHE A 68 12.14 -0.15 -10.59
CA PHE A 68 11.98 0.74 -11.76
C PHE A 68 12.92 1.94 -11.78
N ARG A 69 13.89 2.04 -10.84
CA ARG A 69 14.81 3.19 -10.75
C ARG A 69 15.65 3.42 -12.01
N SER A 70 15.90 2.38 -12.81
CA SER A 70 16.66 2.45 -14.07
C SER A 70 15.79 2.66 -15.32
N GLU A 71 14.47 2.54 -15.21
CA GLU A 71 13.55 2.64 -16.34
C GLU A 71 12.86 4.01 -16.37
N ARG A 72 12.62 4.56 -17.57
CA ARG A 72 11.83 5.80 -17.73
C ARG A 72 10.34 5.51 -17.58
N THR A 73 9.92 5.08 -16.40
CA THR A 73 8.52 4.75 -16.08
C THR A 73 7.89 5.83 -15.19
N THR A 74 7.70 7.01 -15.77
CA THR A 74 7.15 8.19 -15.07
C THR A 74 5.82 7.90 -14.37
N GLU A 75 4.97 7.04 -14.94
CA GLU A 75 3.69 6.65 -14.33
C GLU A 75 3.86 5.83 -13.05
N VAL A 76 4.74 4.82 -13.05
CA VAL A 76 5.02 3.99 -11.86
C VAL A 76 5.58 4.84 -10.73
N VAL A 77 6.51 5.75 -11.06
CA VAL A 77 7.10 6.67 -10.09
C VAL A 77 6.06 7.62 -9.51
N ARG A 78 5.19 8.19 -10.36
CA ARG A 78 4.11 9.09 -9.93
C ARG A 78 3.15 8.38 -8.99
N GLU A 79 2.72 7.18 -9.35
CA GLU A 79 1.74 6.41 -8.57
C GLU A 79 2.34 5.95 -7.23
N ALA A 80 3.59 5.47 -7.24
CA ALA A 80 4.30 5.07 -6.02
C ALA A 80 4.48 6.24 -5.05
N ASN A 81 4.92 7.41 -5.54
CA ASN A 81 5.07 8.60 -4.70
C ASN A 81 3.73 9.07 -4.12
N SER A 82 2.67 9.09 -4.94
CA SER A 82 1.33 9.44 -4.45
C SER A 82 0.88 8.52 -3.32
N LEU A 83 1.20 7.23 -3.41
CA LEU A 83 0.82 6.26 -2.38
C LEU A 83 1.70 6.39 -1.12
N ILE A 84 3.00 6.70 -1.27
CA ILE A 84 3.89 7.02 -0.15
C ILE A 84 3.34 8.23 0.62
N ASP A 85 2.98 9.31 -0.07
CA ASP A 85 2.44 10.53 0.55
C ASP A 85 1.15 10.23 1.34
N LEU A 86 0.26 9.39 0.79
CA LEU A 86 -0.97 8.95 1.49
C LEU A 86 -0.67 8.09 2.73
N ILE A 87 0.31 7.19 2.64
CA ILE A 87 0.73 6.35 3.78
C ILE A 87 1.36 7.22 4.89
N GLU A 88 2.16 8.21 4.52
CA GLU A 88 2.76 9.16 5.47
C GLU A 88 1.67 9.99 6.16
N ALA A 89 0.72 10.54 5.41
CA ALA A 89 -0.42 11.27 5.97
C ALA A 89 -1.26 10.42 6.93
N ALA A 90 -1.58 9.16 6.56
CA ALA A 90 -2.32 8.24 7.42
C ALA A 90 -1.52 7.89 8.70
N ARG A 91 -0.20 7.74 8.60
CA ARG A 91 0.67 7.48 9.76
C ARG A 91 0.66 8.65 10.73
N ASP A 92 0.73 9.87 10.21
CA ASP A 92 0.67 11.10 11.02
C ASP A 92 -0.68 11.23 11.73
N GLU A 93 -1.78 10.93 11.04
CA GLU A 93 -3.12 10.92 11.63
C GLU A 93 -3.24 9.90 12.77
N VAL A 94 -2.85 8.64 12.52
CA VAL A 94 -2.88 7.56 13.53
C VAL A 94 -1.96 7.89 14.72
N SER A 95 -0.81 8.51 14.47
CA SER A 95 0.12 8.90 15.53
C SER A 95 -0.35 10.11 16.34
N GLY A 96 -1.07 11.05 15.71
CA GLY A 96 -1.65 12.22 16.36
C GLY A 96 -2.69 11.88 17.43
N TYR A 97 -3.46 10.79 17.26
CA TYR A 97 -4.38 10.28 18.28
C TYR A 97 -3.70 9.95 19.62
N ARG A 98 -2.44 9.50 19.57
CA ARG A 98 -1.66 9.19 20.78
C ARG A 98 -1.32 10.43 21.59
N ASP A 99 -1.07 11.56 20.93
CA ASP A 99 -0.70 12.81 21.60
C ASP A 99 -1.94 13.48 22.21
N GLY A 100 -3.05 13.50 21.47
CA GLY A 100 -4.33 14.01 21.98
C GLY A 100 -4.87 13.25 23.20
N SER A 101 -4.71 11.92 23.24
CA SER A 101 -5.13 11.11 24.40
C SER A 101 -4.23 11.28 25.63
N ARG A 102 -2.98 11.73 25.47
CA ARG A 102 -2.05 12.01 26.58
C ARG A 102 -2.26 13.38 27.22
N VAL A 103 -2.80 14.35 26.49
CA VAL A 103 -3.09 15.70 27.04
C VAL A 103 -4.31 15.69 27.97
N LEU A 104 -5.16 14.65 27.91
CA LEU A 104 -6.39 14.53 28.71
C LEU A 104 -6.26 13.63 29.96
N SER A 105 -5.04 13.28 30.40
CA SER A 105 -4.78 12.50 31.62
C SER A 105 -4.08 13.31 32.69
#